data_AF-A0A524I5G1-F1
#
_entry.id   AF-A0A524I5G1-F1
#
_cell.length_a   1.000
_cell.length_b   1.000
_cell.length_c   1.000
_cell.angle_alpha   90.00
_cell.angle_beta   90.00
_cell.angle_gamma   90.00
#
_symmetry.space_group_name_H-M   'P 1'
#
loop_
_entity.id
_entity.type
_entity.pdbx_description
1 polymer ?
#
loop_
_entity_poly.entity_id
_entity_poly.type
_entity_poly.pdbx_seq_one_letter_code
_entity_poly.pdbx_strand_id
1 'polypeptide(L)'
;MSDESKTELLVPEDVYLTSGVHIGTQQKSADMKDFIFKVRTDGLYVMDVKKTDARIRAAAKFLSRFKPDRILVVSARQYGQKPVRIMSKAIGAMYFEERLIPGSLTNPVLGRYIEPDVIVVTDPAADQQAVAEALNVGIPIVALCDANNETRNVDLVIPTNNKGRRSLACVYWLLTREILKERGQMVRDEDFKLGIDDFEASL
;
A
#
# COMPACT_ATOMS: atom_id res chain seq x y z
N MET A 1 -26.42 22.23 6.82
CA MET A 1 -25.45 22.85 7.74
C MET A 1 -24.71 21.75 8.48
N SER A 2 -23.56 21.35 7.98
CA SER A 2 -22.38 20.88 8.74
C SER A 2 -21.28 20.55 7.73
N ASP A 3 -20.29 21.44 7.68
CA ASP A 3 -18.97 21.36 7.07
C ASP A 3 -18.64 20.15 6.18
N GLU A 4 -18.71 20.35 4.86
CA GLU A 4 -17.66 19.82 3.98
C GLU A 4 -16.39 20.61 4.30
N SER A 5 -15.69 20.22 5.37
CA SER A 5 -14.27 20.53 5.48
C SER A 5 -13.66 20.09 4.16
N LYS A 6 -13.17 21.05 3.36
CA LYS A 6 -12.30 20.75 2.23
C LYS A 6 -11.11 19.99 2.80
N THR A 7 -11.22 18.67 2.87
CA THR A 7 -10.10 17.82 3.22
C THR A 7 -9.12 18.00 2.07
N GLU A 8 -8.07 18.77 2.34
CA GLU A 8 -7.00 19.02 1.38
C GLU A 8 -6.36 17.67 1.05
N LEU A 9 -6.72 17.13 -0.12
CA LEU A 9 -6.18 15.88 -0.63
C LEU A 9 -4.67 16.01 -0.82
N LEU A 10 -3.93 14.92 -0.63
CA LEU A 10 -2.48 14.89 -0.79
C LEU A 10 -2.03 15.23 -2.22
N VAL A 11 -2.88 14.93 -3.19
CA VAL A 11 -2.75 15.33 -4.60
C VAL A 11 -4.12 15.72 -5.16
N PRO A 12 -4.17 16.50 -6.26
CA PRO A 12 -5.42 16.80 -6.94
C PRO A 12 -6.22 15.53 -7.27
N GLU A 13 -7.54 15.61 -7.15
CA GLU A 13 -8.44 14.46 -7.38
C GLU A 13 -8.23 13.83 -8.77
N ASP A 14 -7.93 14.67 -9.77
CA ASP A 14 -7.61 14.25 -11.14
C ASP A 14 -6.46 13.24 -11.21
N VAL A 15 -5.46 13.34 -10.32
CA VAL A 15 -4.32 12.41 -10.29
C VAL A 15 -4.76 11.03 -9.82
N TYR A 16 -5.63 10.95 -8.81
CA TYR A 16 -6.20 9.67 -8.35
C TYR A 16 -7.10 9.04 -9.41
N LEU A 17 -7.90 9.86 -10.11
CA LEU A 17 -8.78 9.40 -11.18
C LEU A 17 -7.99 8.90 -12.38
N THR A 18 -6.98 9.66 -12.84
CA THR A 18 -6.11 9.32 -13.98
C THR A 18 -5.26 8.08 -13.70
N SER A 19 -4.86 7.88 -12.44
CA SER A 19 -4.10 6.70 -12.03
C SER A 19 -4.97 5.44 -11.91
N GLY A 20 -6.30 5.56 -11.95
CA GLY A 20 -7.22 4.43 -11.84
C GLY A 20 -7.31 3.85 -10.43
N VAL A 21 -6.97 4.64 -9.40
CA VAL A 21 -6.98 4.22 -7.98
C VAL A 21 -8.39 3.83 -7.53
N HIS A 22 -9.42 4.52 -8.04
CA HIS A 22 -10.82 4.31 -7.69
C HIS A 22 -11.47 3.08 -8.34
N ILE A 23 -10.83 2.46 -9.34
CA ILE A 23 -11.43 1.36 -10.12
C ILE A 23 -11.19 0.04 -9.38
N GLY A 24 -12.24 -0.53 -8.79
CA GLY A 24 -12.20 -1.86 -8.18
C GLY A 24 -12.66 -2.98 -9.10
N THR A 25 -12.92 -4.16 -8.52
CA THR A 25 -13.41 -5.36 -9.21
C THR A 25 -14.93 -5.43 -9.36
N GLN A 26 -15.43 -6.46 -10.06
CA GLN A 26 -16.85 -6.86 -10.06
C GLN A 26 -17.28 -7.63 -8.80
N GLN A 27 -16.32 -8.19 -8.05
CA GLN A 27 -16.59 -8.85 -6.78
C GLN A 27 -16.39 -7.88 -5.63
N LYS A 28 -17.19 -8.05 -4.57
CA LYS A 28 -17.05 -7.33 -3.30
C LYS A 28 -16.95 -8.30 -2.13
N SER A 29 -16.06 -8.00 -1.20
CA SER A 29 -16.06 -8.58 0.15
C SER A 29 -17.04 -7.82 1.06
N ALA A 30 -17.47 -8.45 2.15
CA ALA A 30 -18.28 -7.79 3.18
C ALA A 30 -17.48 -6.71 3.91
N ASP A 31 -16.20 -6.97 4.18
CA ASP A 31 -15.33 -6.09 4.96
C ASP A 31 -15.02 -4.78 4.21
N MET A 32 -14.99 -4.83 2.87
CA MET A 32 -14.69 -3.68 2.03
C MET A 32 -15.90 -2.79 1.74
N LYS A 33 -17.09 -3.13 2.25
CA LYS A 33 -18.34 -2.41 2.00
C LYS A 33 -18.24 -0.93 2.37
N ASP A 34 -17.54 -0.61 3.47
CA ASP A 34 -17.40 0.77 3.94
C ASP A 34 -16.51 1.62 3.04
N PHE A 35 -15.64 1.03 2.22
CA PHE A 35 -14.74 1.75 1.33
C PHE A 35 -15.29 1.91 -0.10
N ILE A 36 -16.40 1.25 -0.41
CA ILE A 36 -17.05 1.32 -1.71
C ILE A 36 -17.99 2.54 -1.74
N PHE A 37 -17.80 3.41 -2.73
CA PHE A 37 -18.62 4.60 -2.93
C PHE A 37 -19.88 4.29 -3.76
N LYS A 38 -19.70 3.68 -4.94
CA LYS A 38 -20.82 3.35 -5.85
C LYS A 38 -20.47 2.17 -6.75
N VAL A 39 -21.48 1.64 -7.43
CA VAL A 39 -21.32 0.63 -8.49
C VAL A 39 -21.48 1.31 -9.84
N ARG A 40 -20.57 1.05 -10.78
CA ARG A 40 -20.67 1.53 -12.17
C ARG A 40 -21.68 0.68 -12.95
N THR A 41 -22.14 1.19 -14.10
CA THR A 41 -23.01 0.46 -15.04
C THR A 41 -22.43 -0.89 -15.47
N ASP A 42 -21.10 -1.00 -15.54
CA ASP A 42 -20.40 -2.21 -15.98
C ASP A 42 -20.23 -3.25 -14.86
N GLY A 43 -20.79 -2.98 -13.67
CA GLY A 43 -20.69 -3.83 -12.49
C GLY A 43 -19.39 -3.69 -11.70
N LEU A 44 -18.48 -2.79 -12.10
CA LEU A 44 -17.28 -2.50 -11.31
C LEU A 44 -17.61 -1.64 -10.09
N TYR A 45 -17.08 -2.03 -8.93
CA TYR A 45 -17.15 -1.24 -7.71
C TYR A 45 -16.16 -0.07 -7.78
N VAL A 46 -16.63 1.12 -7.41
CA VAL A 46 -15.83 2.34 -7.33
C VAL A 46 -15.49 2.60 -5.87
N MET A 47 -14.20 2.75 -5.58
CA MET A 47 -13.70 3.05 -4.23
C MET A 47 -13.71 4.56 -3.95
N ASP A 48 -13.87 4.91 -2.68
CA ASP A 48 -13.86 6.30 -2.22
C ASP A 48 -12.44 6.83 -2.06
N VAL A 49 -12.05 7.76 -2.94
CA VAL A 49 -10.72 8.40 -2.96
C VAL A 49 -10.44 9.16 -1.67
N LYS A 50 -11.44 9.78 -1.02
CA LYS A 50 -11.24 10.52 0.24
C LYS A 50 -10.83 9.58 1.36
N LYS A 51 -11.41 8.37 1.39
CA LYS A 51 -11.02 7.33 2.37
C LYS A 51 -9.64 6.78 2.07
N THR A 52 -9.30 6.59 0.79
CA THR A 52 -7.95 6.20 0.38
C THR A 52 -6.90 7.21 0.85
N ASP A 53 -7.12 8.50 0.62
CA ASP A 53 -6.21 9.58 1.05
C ASP A 53 -6.01 9.59 2.58
N ALA A 54 -7.11 9.54 3.34
CA ALA A 54 -7.05 9.48 4.79
C ALA A 54 -6.28 8.25 5.32
N ARG A 55 -6.44 7.09 4.67
CA ARG A 55 -5.73 5.85 5.02
C ARG A 55 -4.25 5.90 4.62
N ILE A 56 -3.90 6.51 3.49
CA ILE A 56 -2.50 6.74 3.10
C ILE A 56 -1.80 7.61 4.14
N ARG A 57 -2.42 8.72 4.57
CA ARG A 57 -1.85 9.60 5.60
C ARG A 57 -1.68 8.86 6.94
N ALA A 58 -2.68 8.07 7.35
CA ALA A 58 -2.60 7.26 8.55
C ALA A 58 -1.48 6.20 8.47
N ALA A 59 -1.34 5.54 7.33
CA ALA A 59 -0.30 4.54 7.09
C ALA A 59 1.10 5.16 7.07
N ALA A 60 1.28 6.32 6.43
CA ALA A 60 2.55 7.03 6.43
C ALA A 60 2.97 7.42 7.85
N LYS A 61 2.05 7.95 8.66
CA LYS A 61 2.29 8.28 10.07
C LYS A 61 2.56 7.06 10.95
N PHE A 62 1.96 5.92 10.62
CA PHE A 62 2.23 4.66 11.32
C PHE A 62 3.63 4.15 10.98
N LEU A 63 3.97 4.08 9.70
CA LEU A 63 5.25 3.58 9.19
C LEU A 63 6.43 4.49 9.56
N SER A 64 6.22 5.80 9.70
CA SER A 64 7.26 6.75 10.10
C SER A 64 7.80 6.51 11.52
N ARG A 65 7.02 5.85 12.39
CA ARG A 65 7.42 5.52 13.77
C ARG A 65 8.43 4.39 13.86
N PHE A 66 8.50 3.53 12.84
CA PHE A 66 9.40 2.39 12.81
C PHE A 66 10.72 2.76 12.14
N LYS A 67 11.79 2.05 12.55
CA LYS A 67 13.10 2.17 11.90
C LYS A 67 13.02 1.65 10.46
N PRO A 68 13.66 2.31 9.48
CA PRO A 68 13.66 1.86 8.09
C PRO A 68 14.01 0.38 7.92
N ASP A 69 15.09 -0.06 8.57
CA ASP A 69 15.62 -1.42 8.46
C ASP A 69 14.68 -2.50 9.02
N ARG A 70 13.64 -2.10 9.79
CA ARG A 70 12.65 -3.02 10.39
C ARG A 70 11.31 -3.00 9.66
N ILE A 71 11.19 -2.27 8.55
CA ILE A 71 10.01 -2.29 7.68
C ILE A 71 10.26 -3.30 6.57
N LEU A 72 9.33 -4.23 6.38
CA LEU A 72 9.34 -5.15 5.25
C LEU A 72 8.22 -4.81 4.26
N VAL A 73 8.56 -4.61 3.00
CA VAL A 73 7.57 -4.41 1.93
C VAL A 73 7.55 -5.63 1.01
N VAL A 74 6.37 -6.23 0.80
CA VAL A 74 6.19 -7.47 0.03
C VAL A 74 5.23 -7.27 -1.13
N SER A 75 5.63 -7.76 -2.30
CA SER A 75 4.77 -7.86 -3.48
C SER A 75 5.15 -9.06 -4.33
N ALA A 76 4.29 -10.09 -4.37
CA ALA A 76 4.38 -11.16 -5.36
C ALA A 76 3.83 -10.74 -6.73
N ARG A 77 3.09 -9.62 -6.81
CA ARG A 77 2.50 -9.13 -8.07
C ARG A 77 3.55 -8.49 -8.96
N GLN A 78 3.59 -8.87 -10.25
CA GLN A 78 4.53 -8.35 -11.25
C GLN A 78 4.52 -6.82 -11.34
N TYR A 79 3.34 -6.18 -11.36
CA TYR A 79 3.25 -4.71 -11.41
C TYR A 79 3.60 -4.02 -10.09
N GLY A 80 3.62 -4.75 -8.97
CA GLY A 80 4.00 -4.22 -7.67
C GLY A 80 5.50 -4.32 -7.36
N GLN A 81 6.24 -5.16 -8.10
CA GLN A 81 7.68 -5.38 -7.86
C GLN A 81 8.50 -4.10 -7.98
N LYS A 82 8.31 -3.34 -9.06
CA LYS A 82 9.06 -2.09 -9.31
C LYS A 82 8.69 -0.99 -8.29
N PRO A 83 7.41 -0.70 -8.01
CA PRO A 83 7.03 0.25 -6.95
C PRO A 83 7.64 -0.09 -5.58
N VAL A 84 7.58 -1.37 -5.18
CA VAL A 84 8.13 -1.83 -3.91
C VAL A 84 9.64 -1.65 -3.85
N ARG A 85 10.37 -2.01 -4.91
CA ARG A 85 11.82 -1.81 -5.01
C ARG A 85 12.21 -0.34 -4.82
N ILE A 86 11.49 0.56 -5.48
CA ILE A 86 11.81 2.00 -5.47
C ILE A 86 11.46 2.62 -4.12
N MET A 87 10.27 2.33 -3.59
CA MET A 87 9.87 2.75 -2.24
C MET A 87 10.92 2.32 -1.21
N SER A 88 11.34 1.06 -1.28
CA SER A 88 12.24 0.49 -0.28
C SER A 88 13.63 1.09 -0.37
N LYS A 89 14.13 1.38 -1.58
CA LYS A 89 15.37 2.13 -1.78
C LYS A 89 15.30 3.57 -1.28
N ALA A 90 14.16 4.24 -1.46
CA ALA A 90 13.97 5.61 -1.00
C ALA A 90 13.88 5.72 0.53
N ILE A 91 13.20 4.76 1.17
CA ILE A 91 12.98 4.74 2.62
C ILE A 91 14.17 4.11 3.37
N GLY A 92 14.90 3.18 2.73
CA GLY A 92 15.86 2.29 3.38
C GLY A 92 15.20 1.04 4.00
N ALA A 93 14.07 0.59 3.44
CA ALA A 93 13.33 -0.56 3.94
C ALA A 93 13.80 -1.89 3.31
N MET A 94 13.56 -3.00 3.99
CA MET A 94 13.73 -4.34 3.42
C MET A 94 12.56 -4.67 2.50
N TYR A 95 12.82 -5.48 1.47
CA TYR A 95 11.78 -5.81 0.51
C TYR A 95 11.87 -7.22 -0.08
N PHE A 96 10.72 -7.73 -0.51
CA PHE A 96 10.59 -8.89 -1.39
C PHE A 96 9.72 -8.53 -2.59
N GLU A 97 10.31 -8.69 -3.77
CA GLU A 97 9.66 -8.47 -5.07
C GLU A 97 9.06 -9.76 -5.65
N GLU A 98 9.33 -10.89 -5.02
CA GLU A 98 8.85 -12.19 -5.45
C GLU A 98 8.05 -12.84 -4.33
N ARG A 99 7.54 -14.03 -4.61
CA ARG A 99 6.90 -14.85 -3.60
C ARG A 99 7.84 -15.04 -2.42
N LEU A 100 7.35 -14.70 -1.23
CA LEU A 100 8.10 -14.91 0.02
C LEU A 100 8.38 -16.40 0.20
N ILE A 101 9.65 -16.74 0.46
CA ILE A 101 10.04 -18.12 0.74
C ILE A 101 9.43 -18.51 2.10
N PRO A 102 8.68 -19.62 2.18
CA PRO A 102 8.11 -20.07 3.45
C PRO A 102 9.20 -20.23 4.51
N GLY A 103 9.00 -19.63 5.68
CA GLY A 103 9.97 -19.65 6.78
C GLY A 103 10.87 -18.40 6.84
N SER A 104 10.69 -17.43 5.95
CA SER A 104 11.49 -16.19 5.97
C SER A 104 11.27 -15.36 7.23
N LEU A 105 10.11 -15.46 7.89
CA LEU A 105 9.82 -14.77 9.16
C LEU A 105 9.82 -15.70 10.37
N THR A 106 9.74 -17.02 10.16
CA THR A 106 9.55 -18.00 11.26
C THR A 106 10.74 -18.92 11.50
N ASN A 107 11.65 -19.11 10.54
CA ASN A 107 12.76 -20.06 10.65
C ASN A 107 14.14 -19.34 10.67
N PRO A 108 14.77 -19.21 11.85
CA PRO A 108 16.08 -18.57 11.99
C PRO A 108 17.24 -19.25 11.26
N VAL A 109 17.11 -20.54 10.91
CA VAL A 109 18.16 -21.30 10.22
C VAL A 109 18.21 -20.94 8.73
N LEU A 110 17.15 -20.35 8.18
CA LEU A 110 17.09 -19.97 6.78
C LEU A 110 18.06 -18.80 6.52
N GLY A 111 18.89 -18.91 5.48
CA GLY A 111 19.85 -17.86 5.13
C GLY A 111 19.24 -16.49 4.77
N ARG A 112 17.92 -16.44 4.54
CA ARG A 112 17.16 -15.22 4.24
C ARG A 112 16.12 -14.89 5.32
N TYR A 113 16.35 -15.36 6.54
CA TYR A 113 15.56 -15.03 7.71
C TYR A 113 15.64 -13.53 8.02
N ILE A 114 14.50 -12.92 8.29
CA ILE A 114 14.41 -11.52 8.68
C ILE A 114 13.36 -11.33 9.79
N GLU A 115 13.60 -10.32 10.63
CA GLU A 115 12.71 -9.97 11.75
C GLU A 115 12.23 -8.52 11.61
N PRO A 116 11.20 -8.26 10.80
CA PRO A 116 10.62 -6.93 10.70
C PRO A 116 9.67 -6.63 11.86
N ASP A 117 9.58 -5.36 12.22
CA ASP A 117 8.63 -4.86 13.24
C ASP A 117 7.26 -4.54 12.60
N VAL A 118 7.21 -4.38 11.28
CA VAL A 118 5.98 -4.12 10.52
C VAL A 118 6.13 -4.63 9.09
N ILE A 119 5.04 -5.18 8.54
CA ILE A 119 4.98 -5.57 7.14
C ILE A 119 4.00 -4.72 6.34
N VAL A 120 4.35 -4.41 5.10
CA VAL A 120 3.50 -3.75 4.10
C VAL A 120 3.29 -4.72 2.94
N VAL A 121 2.04 -5.04 2.65
CA VAL A 121 1.66 -6.05 1.65
C VAL A 121 0.88 -5.40 0.51
N THR A 122 1.22 -5.77 -0.73
CA THR A 122 0.55 -5.22 -1.92
C THR A 122 -0.80 -5.87 -2.16
N ASP A 123 -0.93 -7.17 -1.93
CA ASP A 123 -2.22 -7.83 -2.02
C ASP A 123 -2.30 -8.98 -1.01
N PRO A 124 -3.19 -8.90 0.00
CA PRO A 124 -3.30 -9.96 1.00
C PRO A 124 -3.66 -11.33 0.39
N ALA A 125 -4.30 -11.37 -0.79
CA ALA A 125 -4.65 -12.60 -1.47
C ALA A 125 -3.52 -13.18 -2.33
N ALA A 126 -2.57 -12.37 -2.82
CA ALA A 126 -1.40 -12.87 -3.55
C ALA A 126 -0.24 -13.18 -2.60
N ASP A 127 -0.10 -12.39 -1.53
CA ASP A 127 0.98 -12.44 -0.54
C ASP A 127 0.55 -13.16 0.75
N GLN A 128 -0.36 -14.15 0.62
CA GLN A 128 -0.94 -14.88 1.75
C GLN A 128 0.12 -15.48 2.68
N GLN A 129 1.25 -15.92 2.11
CA GLN A 129 2.36 -16.47 2.87
C GLN A 129 2.96 -15.45 3.84
N ALA A 130 3.16 -14.20 3.38
CA ALA A 130 3.68 -13.12 4.21
C ALA A 130 2.70 -12.75 5.32
N VAL A 131 1.41 -12.69 4.99
CA VAL A 131 0.34 -12.42 5.96
C VAL A 131 0.29 -13.53 7.02
N ALA A 132 0.26 -14.80 6.60
CA ALA A 132 0.20 -15.94 7.52
C ALA A 132 1.41 -16.02 8.47
N GLU A 133 2.61 -15.79 7.94
CA GLU A 133 3.81 -15.79 8.77
C GLU A 133 3.86 -14.59 9.73
N ALA A 134 3.47 -13.40 9.29
CA ALA A 134 3.42 -12.23 10.18
C ALA A 134 2.39 -12.41 11.31
N LEU A 135 1.24 -13.03 11.04
CA LEU A 135 0.27 -13.39 12.08
C LEU A 135 0.86 -14.35 13.12
N ASN A 136 1.62 -15.36 12.67
CA ASN A 136 2.23 -16.34 13.57
C ASN A 136 3.28 -15.71 14.49
N VAL A 137 4.01 -14.70 14.00
CA VAL A 137 5.04 -13.98 14.77
C VAL A 137 4.42 -12.84 15.61
N GLY A 138 3.25 -12.33 15.23
CA GLY A 138 2.58 -11.20 15.89
C GLY A 138 3.04 -9.83 15.38
N ILE A 139 3.44 -9.75 14.10
CA ILE A 139 3.90 -8.52 13.47
C ILE A 139 2.70 -7.79 12.84
N PRO A 140 2.52 -6.46 13.07
CA PRO A 140 1.43 -5.69 12.48
C PRO A 140 1.51 -5.64 10.94
N ILE A 141 0.34 -5.73 10.31
CA ILE A 141 0.17 -5.88 8.86
C ILE A 141 -0.56 -4.66 8.29
N VAL A 142 0.12 -3.94 7.40
CA VAL A 142 -0.47 -2.91 6.54
C VAL A 142 -0.68 -3.50 5.15
N ALA A 143 -1.87 -3.39 4.56
CA ALA A 143 -2.11 -3.94 3.23
C ALA A 143 -2.89 -3.01 2.30
N LEU A 144 -2.54 -3.06 1.01
CA LEU A 144 -3.35 -2.48 -0.06
C LEU A 144 -4.48 -3.46 -0.42
N CYS A 145 -5.72 -3.01 -0.31
CA CYS A 145 -6.89 -3.86 -0.50
C CYS A 145 -7.82 -3.27 -1.56
N ASP A 146 -8.15 -4.11 -2.54
CA ASP A 146 -9.19 -3.86 -3.54
C ASP A 146 -10.55 -4.38 -3.03
N ALA A 147 -11.63 -4.07 -3.74
CA ALA A 147 -13.00 -4.42 -3.36
C ALA A 147 -13.21 -5.93 -3.10
N ASN A 148 -12.44 -6.81 -3.73
CA ASN A 148 -12.54 -8.26 -3.56
C ASN A 148 -11.69 -8.83 -2.40
N ASN A 149 -10.84 -8.04 -1.76
CA ASN A 149 -9.96 -8.54 -0.72
C ASN A 149 -10.69 -8.72 0.62
N GLU A 150 -10.26 -9.73 1.39
CA GLU A 150 -10.64 -9.93 2.79
C GLU A 150 -9.64 -9.21 3.70
N THR A 151 -10.12 -8.56 4.76
CA THR A 151 -9.28 -7.72 5.63
C THR A 151 -9.19 -8.22 7.06
N ARG A 152 -9.71 -9.43 7.34
CA ARG A 152 -9.73 -10.03 8.68
C ARG A 152 -8.37 -10.07 9.38
N ASN A 153 -7.31 -10.30 8.61
CA ASN A 153 -5.94 -10.47 9.11
C ASN A 153 -5.06 -9.23 8.83
N VAL A 154 -5.67 -8.08 8.55
CA VAL A 154 -4.97 -6.84 8.20
C VAL A 154 -5.30 -5.79 9.24
N ASP A 155 -4.28 -5.28 9.94
CA ASP A 155 -4.46 -4.27 10.98
C ASP A 155 -4.76 -2.88 10.40
N LEU A 156 -4.09 -2.54 9.30
CA LEU A 156 -4.30 -1.27 8.61
C LEU A 156 -4.55 -1.47 7.11
N VAL A 157 -5.80 -1.25 6.73
CA VAL A 157 -6.26 -1.33 5.34
C VAL A 157 -6.09 0.01 4.63
N ILE A 158 -5.46 -0.02 3.46
CA ILE A 158 -5.44 1.08 2.49
C ILE A 158 -6.32 0.66 1.30
N PRO A 159 -7.53 1.24 1.15
CA PRO A 159 -8.45 0.88 0.08
C PRO A 159 -7.93 1.45 -1.25
N THR A 160 -7.52 0.60 -2.17
CA THR A 160 -6.98 1.01 -3.46
C THR A 160 -7.00 -0.12 -4.48
N ASN A 161 -6.92 0.24 -5.76
CA ASN A 161 -6.75 -0.72 -6.83
C ASN A 161 -5.32 -1.28 -6.81
N ASN A 162 -5.17 -2.50 -6.29
CA ASN A 162 -3.89 -3.21 -6.19
C ASN A 162 -3.51 -4.04 -7.43
N LYS A 163 -4.20 -3.85 -8.56
CA LYS A 163 -3.96 -4.55 -9.83
C LYS A 163 -3.46 -3.63 -10.92
N GLY A 164 -3.89 -2.37 -10.91
CA GLY A 164 -3.48 -1.38 -11.90
C GLY A 164 -2.00 -0.99 -11.75
N ARG A 165 -1.26 -1.03 -12.85
CA ARG A 165 0.15 -0.61 -12.91
C ARG A 165 0.35 0.83 -12.41
N ARG A 166 -0.44 1.76 -12.95
CA ARG A 166 -0.40 3.19 -12.58
C ARG A 166 -0.97 3.45 -11.19
N SER A 167 -1.97 2.69 -10.76
CA SER A 167 -2.56 2.79 -9.43
C SER A 167 -1.53 2.42 -8.35
N LEU A 168 -0.87 1.26 -8.50
CA LEU A 168 0.19 0.82 -7.59
C LEU A 168 1.32 1.84 -7.53
N ALA A 169 1.78 2.33 -8.70
CA ALA A 169 2.81 3.36 -8.76
C ALA A 169 2.41 4.62 -7.98
N CYS A 170 1.19 5.12 -8.19
CA CYS A 170 0.67 6.31 -7.52
C CYS A 170 0.58 6.13 -5.99
N VAL A 171 0.05 5.00 -5.52
CA VAL A 171 -0.09 4.73 -4.08
C VAL A 171 1.27 4.60 -3.39
N TYR A 172 2.19 3.85 -3.99
CA TYR A 172 3.53 3.68 -3.43
C TYR A 172 4.35 4.97 -3.48
N TRP A 173 4.19 5.77 -4.53
CA TRP A 173 4.78 7.10 -4.63
C TRP A 173 4.27 8.02 -3.52
N LEU A 174 2.95 8.08 -3.31
CA LEU A 174 2.33 8.86 -2.22
C LEU A 174 2.81 8.40 -0.84
N LEU A 175 2.78 7.09 -0.57
CA LEU A 175 3.27 6.54 0.69
C LEU A 175 4.73 6.90 0.95
N THR A 176 5.59 6.76 -0.07
CA THR A 176 7.02 7.11 0.04
C THR A 176 7.18 8.58 0.37
N ARG A 177 6.49 9.46 -0.36
CA ARG A 177 6.54 10.92 -0.15
C ARG A 177 6.11 11.30 1.27
N GLU A 178 4.98 10.78 1.73
CA GLU A 178 4.46 11.10 3.06
C GLU A 178 5.32 10.52 4.20
N ILE A 179 5.89 9.32 4.04
CA ILE A 179 6.80 8.74 5.05
C ILE A 179 8.06 9.60 5.21
N LEU A 180 8.64 10.04 4.10
CA LEU A 180 9.84 10.88 4.11
C LEU A 180 9.56 12.28 4.68
N LYS A 181 8.36 12.82 4.43
CA LYS A 181 7.88 14.08 5.01
C LYS A 181 7.71 13.97 6.53
N GLU A 182 7.05 12.91 7.01
CA GLU A 182 6.87 12.65 8.45
C GLU A 182 8.21 12.39 9.17
N ARG A 183 9.21 11.85 8.46
CA ARG A 183 10.58 11.66 9.00
C ARG A 183 11.42 12.94 8.99
N GLY A 184 10.91 14.05 8.45
CA GLY A 184 11.64 15.32 8.35
C GLY A 184 12.78 15.31 7.34
N GLN A 185 12.87 14.29 6.47
CA GLN A 185 13.86 14.23 5.39
C GLN A 185 13.45 15.09 4.18
N MET A 186 12.17 15.48 4.13
CA MET A 186 11.65 16.44 3.16
C MET A 186 10.81 17.50 3.87
N VAL A 187 10.99 18.76 3.48
CA VAL A 187 10.23 19.89 4.04
C VAL A 187 9.17 20.35 3.05
N ARG A 188 9.44 20.28 1.74
CA ARG A 188 8.49 20.66 0.68
C ARG A 188 8.23 19.49 -0.26
N ASP A 189 7.03 19.48 -0.84
CA ASP A 189 6.61 18.42 -1.77
C ASP A 189 7.45 18.44 -3.07
N GLU A 190 8.05 19.59 -3.42
CA GLU A 190 8.94 19.79 -4.56
C GLU A 190 10.34 19.16 -4.37
N ASP A 191 10.72 18.84 -3.14
CA ASP A 191 12.03 18.21 -2.86
C ASP A 191 12.05 16.73 -3.27
N PHE A 192 10.87 16.13 -3.52
CA PHE A 192 10.76 14.76 -3.96
C PHE A 192 11.05 14.64 -5.46
N LYS A 193 12.27 14.21 -5.78
CA LYS A 193 12.77 14.12 -7.17
C LYS A 193 12.16 13.01 -8.01
N LEU A 194 11.52 12.02 -7.40
CA LEU A 194 10.97 10.86 -8.12
C LEU A 194 9.54 11.16 -8.56
N GLY A 195 9.24 10.91 -9.83
CA GLY A 195 7.90 11.00 -10.39
C GLY A 195 7.08 9.72 -10.19
N ILE A 196 5.77 9.78 -10.45
CA ILE A 196 4.91 8.59 -10.46
C ILE A 196 5.38 7.59 -11.53
N ASP A 197 5.87 8.09 -12.67
CA ASP A 197 6.33 7.27 -13.80
C ASP A 197 7.59 6.46 -13.46
N ASP A 198 8.42 6.95 -12.54
CA ASP A 198 9.58 6.20 -12.06
C ASP A 198 9.14 4.93 -11.33
N PHE A 199 8.06 5.01 -10.55
CA PHE A 199 7.47 3.88 -9.84
C PHE A 199 6.72 2.91 -10.76
N GLU A 200 6.32 3.35 -11.95
CA GLU A 200 5.49 2.57 -12.85
C GLU A 200 6.25 1.38 -13.44
N ALA A 201 5.74 0.15 -13.26
CA ALA A 201 6.38 -1.05 -13.79
C ALA A 201 6.57 -0.97 -15.32
N SER A 202 7.67 -1.54 -15.82
CA SER A 202 7.86 -1.71 -17.27
C SER A 202 6.90 -2.80 -17.78
N LEU A 203 6.45 -2.64 -19.03
CA LEU A 203 5.69 -3.65 -19.77
C LEU A 203 6.57 -4.86 -20.12
#